data_AF-A0A8H3DYD9-F1
#
_entry.id   AF-A0A8H3DYD9-F1
#
_cell.length_a   1.000
_cell.length_b   1.000
_cell.length_c   1.000
_cell.angle_alpha   90.00
_cell.angle_beta   90.00
_cell.angle_gamma   90.00
#
_symmetry.space_group_name_H-M   'P 1'
#
loop_
_entity.id
_entity.type
_entity.pdbx_description
1 polymer ?
#
loop_
_entity_poly.entity_id
_entity_poly.type
_entity_poly.pdbx_seq_one_letter_code
_entity_poly.pdbx_strand_id
1 'polypeptide(L)'
;MVGSLLLSVVYGYEVVASDDKLVEVVETAVAGFAQAAMISNYYVNVIPWLQHIPAWFPGAEWKRKVNVWRSQTEDMLNMPFEWTRSQMAAGNAPPSMLATLLAQCTGDETAEEIDSIRWATGTLFAGEPHSLFSIHLTSLNLLYFQAGTDTSAATVLVLIMAMAMHPEIQAKAQAEIDSVLQGVRLPEISDRDSLPYIECIVKEVFRWKSVVPLGLPHVSTQDDTYRGYFIPSGTPVIANIWLEALFIIVCSKIAPNSRFKGNEQR
;
A
#
# COMPACT_ATOMS: atom_id res chain seq x y z
N MET A 1 11.83 8.05 3.62
CA MET A 1 12.37 6.69 3.92
C MET A 1 11.50 5.58 3.33
N VAL A 2 10.19 5.47 3.64
CA VAL A 2 9.35 4.41 3.01
C VAL A 2 9.04 4.73 1.55
N GLY A 3 8.64 5.97 1.22
CA GLY A 3 8.38 6.37 -0.17
C GLY A 3 9.59 6.23 -1.10
N SER A 4 10.80 6.51 -0.59
CA SER A 4 12.05 6.34 -1.35
C SER A 4 12.36 4.87 -1.65
N LEU A 5 12.03 3.94 -0.74
CA LEU A 5 12.16 2.51 -1.00
C LEU A 5 11.22 2.04 -2.12
N LEU A 6 9.98 2.52 -2.12
CA LEU A 6 9.01 2.20 -3.18
C LEU A 6 9.47 2.72 -4.55
N LEU A 7 9.97 3.96 -4.61
CA LEU A 7 10.52 4.53 -5.85
C LEU A 7 11.72 3.71 -6.37
N SER A 8 12.58 3.25 -5.46
CA SER A 8 13.72 2.39 -5.80
C SER A 8 13.27 1.02 -6.33
N VAL A 9 12.37 0.32 -5.64
CA VAL A 9 11.91 -1.02 -6.05
C VAL A 9 11.10 -0.99 -7.35
N VAL A 10 10.19 -0.02 -7.50
CA VAL A 10 9.28 0.07 -8.65
C VAL A 10 9.99 0.61 -9.88
N TYR A 11 10.70 1.73 -9.73
CA TYR A 11 11.23 2.51 -10.85
C TYR A 11 12.76 2.47 -10.96
N GLY A 12 13.46 1.91 -9.97
CA GLY A 12 14.92 1.97 -9.90
C GLY A 12 15.43 3.35 -9.50
N TYR A 13 14.55 4.21 -8.97
CA TYR A 13 14.88 5.60 -8.65
C TYR A 13 15.41 5.72 -7.21
N GLU A 14 16.68 6.09 -7.07
CA GLU A 14 17.27 6.39 -5.77
C GLU A 14 17.06 7.86 -5.38
N VAL A 15 16.36 8.07 -4.28
CA VAL A 15 16.14 9.39 -3.69
C VAL A 15 17.38 9.81 -2.91
N VAL A 16 18.12 10.81 -3.39
CA VAL A 16 19.37 11.27 -2.78
C VAL A 16 19.16 12.46 -1.83
N ALA A 17 18.17 13.31 -2.11
CA ALA A 17 17.92 14.54 -1.36
C ALA A 17 16.54 14.52 -0.68
N SER A 18 16.41 15.29 0.40
CA SER A 18 15.14 15.43 1.13
C SER A 18 14.09 16.24 0.36
N ASP A 19 14.51 17.07 -0.58
CA ASP A 19 13.69 17.93 -1.45
C ASP A 19 13.57 17.37 -2.88
N ASP A 20 13.61 16.04 -3.01
CA ASP A 20 13.52 15.36 -4.30
C ASP A 20 12.17 15.62 -4.99
N LYS A 21 12.24 16.02 -6.27
CA LYS A 21 11.07 16.45 -7.03
C LYS A 21 10.07 15.33 -7.27
N LEU A 22 10.53 14.10 -7.48
CA LEU A 22 9.64 12.95 -7.69
C LEU A 22 8.91 12.60 -6.39
N VAL A 23 9.59 12.72 -5.25
CA VAL A 23 8.94 12.55 -3.94
C VAL A 23 7.85 13.60 -3.73
N GLU A 24 8.13 14.88 -3.99
CA GLU A 24 7.15 15.97 -3.85
C GLU A 24 5.91 15.76 -4.72
N VAL A 25 6.11 15.35 -5.98
CA VAL A 25 5.01 15.08 -6.93
C VAL A 25 4.13 13.96 -6.42
N VAL A 26 4.73 12.88 -5.93
CA VAL A 26 3.98 11.74 -5.38
C VAL A 26 3.23 12.11 -4.11
N GLU A 27 3.87 12.78 -3.15
CA GLU A 27 3.22 13.22 -1.91
C GLU A 27 2.02 14.14 -2.19
N THR A 28 2.17 15.06 -3.15
CA THR A 28 1.10 15.97 -3.56
C THR A 28 -0.08 15.22 -4.15
N ALA A 29 0.17 14.25 -5.03
CA ALA A 29 -0.88 13.45 -5.66
C ALA A 29 -1.62 12.56 -4.64
N VAL A 30 -0.89 11.93 -3.72
CA VAL A 30 -1.45 11.11 -2.63
C VAL A 30 -2.33 11.94 -1.70
N ALA A 31 -1.92 13.16 -1.36
CA ALA A 31 -2.73 14.06 -0.54
C ALA A 31 -4.06 14.43 -1.21
N GLY A 32 -4.05 14.67 -2.53
CA GLY A 32 -5.26 14.90 -3.31
C GLY A 32 -6.19 13.68 -3.31
N PHE A 33 -5.63 12.49 -3.47
CA PHE A 33 -6.38 11.23 -3.42
C PHE A 33 -7.00 10.98 -2.04
N ALA A 34 -6.23 11.13 -0.95
CA ALA A 34 -6.73 10.95 0.40
C ALA A 34 -7.94 11.86 0.68
N GLN A 35 -7.94 13.09 0.15
CA GLN A 35 -9.10 13.97 0.23
C GLN A 35 -10.29 13.45 -0.56
N ALA A 36 -10.08 12.90 -1.76
CA ALA A 36 -11.14 12.37 -2.61
C ALA A 36 -11.76 11.07 -2.06
N ALA A 37 -10.93 10.17 -1.53
CA ALA A 37 -11.32 8.84 -1.05
C ALA A 37 -12.16 8.89 0.24
N MET A 38 -12.01 9.94 1.04
CA MET A 38 -12.82 10.14 2.24
C MET A 38 -14.27 10.49 1.86
N ILE A 39 -15.17 9.54 2.09
CA ILE A 39 -16.60 9.65 1.77
C ILE A 39 -17.22 10.92 2.40
N SER A 40 -16.72 11.36 3.56
CA SER A 40 -17.21 12.54 4.28
C SER A 40 -16.78 13.88 3.67
N ASN A 41 -15.73 13.91 2.84
CA ASN A 41 -15.17 15.18 2.37
C ASN A 41 -16.03 15.86 1.30
N TYR A 42 -16.79 15.09 0.53
CA TYR A 42 -17.61 15.60 -0.57
C TYR A 42 -18.96 14.89 -0.61
N TYR A 43 -20.05 15.65 -0.60
CA TYR A 43 -21.40 15.09 -0.66
C TYR A 43 -21.65 14.24 -1.91
N VAL A 44 -20.93 14.48 -3.02
CA VAL A 44 -21.05 13.67 -4.25
C VAL A 44 -20.67 12.21 -4.03
N ASN A 45 -19.83 11.92 -3.02
CA ASN A 45 -19.45 10.55 -2.65
C ASN A 45 -20.60 9.77 -2.00
N VAL A 46 -21.57 10.47 -1.41
CA VAL A 46 -22.76 9.88 -0.76
C VAL A 46 -24.00 9.98 -1.64
N ILE A 47 -24.07 11.04 -2.44
CA ILE A 47 -25.25 11.42 -3.23
C ILE A 47 -24.84 11.50 -4.71
N PRO A 48 -24.96 10.39 -5.47
CA PRO A 48 -24.41 10.29 -6.83
C PRO A 48 -24.97 11.34 -7.80
N TRP A 49 -26.21 11.79 -7.64
CA TRP A 49 -26.82 12.76 -8.56
C TRP A 49 -26.12 14.13 -8.55
N LEU A 50 -25.38 14.46 -7.48
CA LEU A 50 -24.60 15.70 -7.41
C LEU A 50 -23.48 15.77 -8.46
N GLN A 51 -23.11 14.66 -9.09
CA GLN A 51 -22.13 14.63 -10.18
C GLN A 51 -22.55 15.50 -11.38
N HIS A 52 -23.86 15.71 -11.58
CA HIS A 52 -24.40 16.46 -12.72
C HIS A 52 -24.46 17.97 -12.50
N ILE A 53 -24.18 18.45 -11.28
CA ILE A 53 -24.27 19.88 -10.95
C ILE A 53 -23.19 20.67 -11.72
N PRO A 54 -23.51 21.79 -12.39
CA PRO A 54 -22.51 22.59 -13.10
C PRO A 54 -21.38 23.10 -12.19
N ALA A 55 -20.17 23.27 -12.74
CA ALA A 55 -18.99 23.70 -11.97
C ALA A 55 -19.10 25.13 -11.38
N TRP A 56 -20.02 25.95 -11.86
CA TRP A 56 -20.28 27.30 -11.34
C TRP A 56 -21.15 27.30 -10.08
N PHE A 57 -21.85 26.20 -9.78
CA PHE A 57 -22.82 26.14 -8.68
C PHE A 57 -22.11 26.21 -7.31
N PRO A 58 -22.65 26.93 -6.32
CA PRO A 58 -22.09 26.99 -4.98
C PRO A 58 -21.92 25.60 -4.36
N GLY A 59 -20.72 25.26 -3.90
CA GLY A 59 -20.41 23.92 -3.37
C GLY A 59 -19.94 22.90 -4.42
N ALA A 60 -19.92 23.25 -5.72
CA ALA A 60 -19.33 22.42 -6.79
C ALA A 60 -17.81 22.65 -6.98
N GLU A 61 -17.12 23.27 -6.02
CA GLU A 61 -15.68 23.58 -6.12
C GLU A 61 -14.81 22.34 -6.30
N TRP A 62 -15.28 21.20 -5.81
CA TRP A 62 -14.65 19.90 -6.00
C TRP A 62 -14.42 19.58 -7.48
N LYS A 63 -15.27 20.05 -8.40
CA LYS A 63 -15.06 19.87 -9.85
C LYS A 63 -13.79 20.55 -10.35
N ARG A 64 -13.42 21.70 -9.79
CA ARG A 64 -12.15 22.37 -10.10
C ARG A 64 -10.97 21.62 -9.48
N LYS A 65 -11.11 21.19 -8.23
CA LYS A 65 -10.07 20.39 -7.54
C LYS A 65 -9.76 19.08 -8.27
N VAL A 66 -10.78 18.38 -8.78
CA VAL A 66 -10.61 17.14 -9.54
C VAL A 66 -9.73 17.34 -10.78
N ASN A 67 -9.85 18.46 -11.49
CA ASN A 67 -8.99 18.73 -12.64
C ASN A 67 -7.51 18.94 -12.24
N VAL A 68 -7.27 19.61 -11.12
CA VAL A 68 -5.91 19.77 -10.56
C VAL A 68 -5.35 18.42 -10.13
N TRP A 69 -6.14 17.63 -9.39
CA TRP A 69 -5.74 16.29 -8.96
C TRP A 69 -5.50 15.33 -10.12
N ARG A 70 -6.26 15.45 -11.21
CA ARG A 70 -6.01 14.68 -12.44
C ARG A 70 -4.61 14.97 -12.97
N SER A 71 -4.27 16.25 -13.16
CA SER A 71 -2.93 16.65 -13.63
C SER A 71 -1.82 16.13 -12.70
N GLN A 72 -1.99 16.28 -11.39
CA GLN A 72 -1.01 15.81 -10.41
C GLN A 72 -0.84 14.28 -10.45
N THR A 73 -1.91 13.55 -10.70
CA THR A 73 -1.85 12.09 -10.82
C THR A 73 -1.18 11.67 -12.13
N GLU A 74 -1.39 12.39 -13.22
CA GLU A 74 -0.68 12.17 -14.49
C GLU A 74 0.83 12.39 -14.32
N ASP A 75 1.23 13.49 -13.67
CA ASP A 75 2.64 13.79 -13.39
C ASP A 75 3.29 12.70 -12.53
N MET A 76 2.60 12.23 -11.49
CA MET A 76 3.06 11.14 -10.63
C MET A 76 3.35 9.85 -11.40
N LEU A 77 2.70 9.63 -12.54
CA LEU A 77 2.89 8.43 -13.36
C LEU A 77 3.94 8.61 -14.41
N ASN A 78 3.83 9.72 -15.14
CA ASN A 78 4.64 9.95 -16.31
C ASN A 78 6.08 10.23 -15.91
N MET A 79 6.30 11.03 -14.88
CA MET A 79 7.66 11.41 -14.49
C MET A 79 8.56 10.23 -14.09
N PRO A 80 8.18 9.34 -13.16
CA PRO A 80 9.05 8.21 -12.80
C PRO A 80 9.13 7.17 -13.92
N PHE A 81 8.06 6.96 -14.70
CA PHE A 81 8.06 6.06 -15.84
C PHE A 81 9.04 6.52 -16.94
N GLU A 82 8.94 7.79 -17.33
CA GLU A 82 9.82 8.40 -18.33
C GLU A 82 11.28 8.41 -17.85
N TRP A 83 11.50 8.68 -16.57
CA TRP A 83 12.82 8.60 -15.98
C TRP A 83 13.42 7.20 -16.14
N THR A 84 12.71 6.14 -15.73
CA THR A 84 13.21 4.75 -15.86
C THR A 84 13.47 4.41 -17.32
N ARG A 85 12.57 4.77 -18.24
CA ARG A 85 12.75 4.55 -19.68
C ARG A 85 13.99 5.26 -20.22
N SER A 86 14.26 6.48 -19.76
CA SER A 86 15.46 7.23 -20.15
C SER A 86 16.74 6.55 -19.65
N GLN A 87 16.74 6.01 -18.43
CA GLN A 87 17.87 5.26 -17.89
C GLN A 87 18.08 3.94 -18.64
N MET A 88 17.00 3.27 -19.05
CA MET A 88 17.08 2.05 -19.87
C MET A 88 17.69 2.35 -21.23
N ALA A 89 17.24 3.41 -21.90
CA ALA A 89 17.79 3.84 -23.18
C ALA A 89 19.27 4.25 -23.08
N ALA A 90 19.70 4.78 -21.94
CA ALA A 90 21.09 5.12 -21.66
C ALA A 90 21.95 3.90 -21.27
N GLY A 91 21.36 2.71 -21.07
CA GLY A 91 22.07 1.52 -20.60
C GLY A 91 22.46 1.55 -19.12
N ASN A 92 21.90 2.47 -18.34
CA ASN A 92 22.25 2.72 -16.93
C ASN A 92 21.10 2.41 -15.96
N ALA A 93 20.00 1.82 -16.43
CA ALA A 93 18.84 1.53 -15.58
C ALA A 93 19.17 0.56 -14.43
N PRO A 94 18.92 0.98 -13.17
CA PRO A 94 18.99 0.07 -12.04
C PRO A 94 17.92 -1.04 -12.15
N PRO A 95 18.16 -2.22 -11.54
CA PRO A 95 17.15 -3.27 -11.46
C PRO A 95 15.89 -2.75 -10.78
N SER A 96 14.74 -2.91 -11.44
CA SER A 96 13.45 -2.48 -10.92
C SER A 96 12.30 -3.28 -11.56
N MET A 97 11.12 -3.23 -10.94
CA MET A 97 9.93 -3.88 -11.50
C MET A 97 9.61 -3.34 -12.89
N LEU A 98 9.62 -2.01 -13.07
CA LEU A 98 9.35 -1.39 -14.37
C LEU A 98 10.39 -1.80 -15.43
N ALA A 99 11.67 -1.75 -15.09
CA ALA A 99 12.72 -2.15 -16.02
C ALA A 99 12.59 -3.63 -16.42
N THR A 100 12.18 -4.50 -15.49
CA THR A 100 11.93 -5.92 -15.77
C THR A 100 10.74 -6.11 -16.71
N LEU A 101 9.63 -5.41 -16.48
CA LEU A 101 8.44 -5.48 -17.34
C LEU A 101 8.72 -4.93 -18.75
N LEU A 102 9.43 -3.81 -18.83
CA LEU A 102 9.83 -3.22 -20.11
C LEU A 102 10.86 -4.07 -20.86
N ALA A 103 11.73 -4.80 -20.17
CA ALA A 103 12.69 -5.71 -20.81
C ALA A 103 12.05 -6.98 -21.37
N GLN A 104 10.86 -7.36 -20.89
CA GLN A 104 10.07 -8.47 -21.45
C GLN A 104 9.32 -8.08 -22.72
N CYS A 105 9.29 -6.78 -23.05
CA CYS A 105 8.74 -6.27 -24.30
C CYS A 105 9.68 -6.63 -25.47
N THR A 106 9.08 -7.18 -26.52
CA THR A 106 9.69 -7.63 -27.77
C THR A 106 9.97 -6.50 -28.77
N GLY A 107 9.45 -5.30 -28.55
CA GLY A 107 9.62 -4.12 -29.41
C GLY A 107 8.49 -3.91 -30.42
N ASP A 108 7.57 -4.87 -30.55
CA ASP A 108 6.38 -4.81 -31.41
C ASP A 108 5.12 -4.35 -30.63
N GLU A 109 5.27 -3.89 -29.39
CA GLU A 109 4.16 -3.49 -28.54
C GLU A 109 3.43 -2.27 -29.09
N THR A 110 2.12 -2.35 -29.08
CA THR A 110 1.23 -1.24 -29.35
C THR A 110 1.35 -0.17 -28.26
N ALA A 111 0.99 1.06 -28.60
CA ALA A 111 0.91 2.15 -27.62
C ALA A 111 -0.04 1.80 -26.45
N GLU A 112 -1.05 0.96 -26.69
CA GLU A 112 -1.99 0.49 -25.66
C GLU A 112 -1.33 -0.50 -24.69
N GLU A 113 -0.48 -1.40 -25.17
CA GLU A 113 0.26 -2.34 -24.32
C GLU A 113 1.29 -1.61 -23.46
N ILE A 114 2.01 -0.63 -24.02
CA ILE A 114 2.94 0.21 -23.26
C ILE A 114 2.18 1.04 -22.22
N ASP A 115 1.01 1.58 -22.57
CA ASP A 115 0.17 2.29 -21.62
C ASP A 115 -0.33 1.36 -20.51
N SER A 116 -0.72 0.12 -20.85
CA SER A 116 -1.10 -0.90 -19.87
C SER A 116 0.05 -1.26 -18.93
N ILE A 117 1.30 -1.32 -19.40
CA ILE A 117 2.47 -1.54 -18.53
C ILE A 117 2.71 -0.34 -17.62
N ARG A 118 2.58 0.89 -18.15
CA ARG A 118 2.67 2.12 -17.36
C ARG A 118 1.64 2.13 -16.23
N TRP A 119 0.39 1.79 -16.55
CA TRP A 119 -0.68 1.63 -15.57
C TRP A 119 -0.40 0.45 -14.62
N ALA A 120 -0.10 -0.75 -15.11
CA ALA A 120 0.14 -1.92 -14.28
C ALA A 120 1.29 -1.70 -13.28
N THR A 121 2.37 -1.05 -13.71
CA THR A 121 3.55 -0.78 -12.88
C THR A 121 3.23 0.15 -11.71
N GLY A 122 2.46 1.21 -11.94
CA GLY A 122 2.07 2.07 -10.84
C GLY A 122 0.95 1.47 -9.98
N THR A 123 0.14 0.52 -10.49
CA THR A 123 -1.06 -0.03 -9.81
C THR A 123 -0.88 -1.38 -9.11
N LEU A 124 0.10 -2.19 -9.51
CA LEU A 124 0.41 -3.62 -9.26
C LEU A 124 -0.34 -4.46 -8.20
N PHE A 125 -1.67 -4.31 -8.04
CA PHE A 125 -2.66 -5.26 -7.49
C PHE A 125 -4.10 -4.86 -7.86
N ALA A 126 -4.43 -4.71 -9.15
CA ALA A 126 -5.82 -4.66 -9.59
C ALA A 126 -6.02 -5.62 -10.78
N GLY A 127 -6.85 -6.65 -10.58
CA GLY A 127 -7.14 -7.66 -11.59
C GLY A 127 -7.96 -7.14 -12.76
N GLU A 128 -7.74 -7.78 -13.91
CA GLU A 128 -8.43 -7.77 -15.21
C GLU A 128 -8.88 -6.41 -15.81
N PRO A 129 -8.38 -6.04 -17.00
CA PRO A 129 -8.76 -4.82 -17.71
C PRO A 129 -10.05 -5.08 -18.50
N HIS A 130 -11.20 -4.69 -17.95
CA HIS A 130 -12.39 -4.50 -18.77
C HIS A 130 -12.64 -3.01 -19.02
N SER A 131 -12.55 -2.69 -20.31
CA SER A 131 -12.90 -1.46 -20.99
C SER A 131 -14.04 -0.66 -20.32
N LEU A 132 -13.88 0.67 -20.36
CA LEU A 132 -14.80 1.72 -19.89
C LEU A 132 -14.51 2.33 -18.51
N PHE A 133 -13.34 2.94 -18.31
CA PHE A 133 -13.21 4.32 -17.82
C PHE A 133 -11.72 4.70 -17.72
N SER A 134 -11.20 5.48 -18.66
CA SER A 134 -9.81 6.00 -18.62
C SER A 134 -9.52 6.89 -17.40
N ILE A 135 -10.54 7.26 -16.62
CA ILE A 135 -10.44 8.03 -15.37
C ILE A 135 -10.31 7.12 -14.14
N HIS A 136 -10.66 5.83 -14.23
CA HIS A 136 -10.60 4.89 -13.10
C HIS A 136 -9.21 4.26 -12.94
N LEU A 137 -8.47 4.07 -14.04
CA LEU A 137 -7.09 3.55 -14.01
C LEU A 137 -6.10 4.54 -13.37
N THR A 138 -6.36 5.85 -13.50
CA THR A 138 -5.62 6.93 -12.83
C THR A 138 -5.61 6.79 -11.31
N SER A 139 -6.72 6.33 -10.73
CA SER A 139 -6.89 6.18 -9.28
C SER A 139 -6.15 4.98 -8.69
N LEU A 140 -5.76 4.00 -9.51
CA LEU A 140 -5.19 2.75 -9.00
C LEU A 140 -3.70 2.86 -8.66
N ASN A 141 -2.95 3.81 -9.23
CA ASN A 141 -1.51 3.90 -8.95
C ASN A 141 -1.17 4.64 -7.66
N LEU A 142 -2.05 5.58 -7.32
CA LEU A 142 -2.05 6.27 -6.03
C LEU A 142 -2.20 5.26 -4.89
N LEU A 143 -2.96 4.19 -5.12
CA LEU A 143 -3.18 3.14 -4.14
C LEU A 143 -1.89 2.40 -3.79
N TYR A 144 -0.98 2.11 -4.73
CA TYR A 144 0.25 1.38 -4.38
C TYR A 144 1.15 2.22 -3.48
N PHE A 145 1.45 3.47 -3.91
CA PHE A 145 2.31 4.32 -3.11
C PHE A 145 1.66 4.59 -1.76
N GLN A 146 0.39 4.98 -1.72
CA GLN A 146 -0.31 5.22 -0.45
C GLN A 146 -0.40 3.96 0.44
N ALA A 147 -0.78 2.81 -0.13
CA ALA A 147 -0.90 1.57 0.62
C ALA A 147 0.45 1.10 1.15
N GLY A 148 1.54 1.32 0.42
CA GLY A 148 2.89 0.97 0.85
C GLY A 148 3.49 1.98 1.83
N THR A 149 3.28 3.28 1.63
CA THR A 149 3.89 4.32 2.45
C THR A 149 3.20 4.49 3.78
N ASP A 150 1.90 4.77 3.76
CA ASP A 150 1.19 5.21 4.96
C ASP A 150 1.07 4.04 5.94
N THR A 151 0.79 2.83 5.44
CA THR A 151 0.64 1.66 6.30
C THR A 151 1.95 1.24 6.95
N SER A 152 3.05 1.23 6.19
CA SER A 152 4.37 0.86 6.72
C SER A 152 4.89 1.92 7.68
N ALA A 153 4.75 3.22 7.34
CA ALA A 153 5.16 4.31 8.22
C ALA A 153 4.38 4.28 9.55
N ALA A 154 3.06 4.09 9.50
CA ALA A 154 2.24 3.94 10.70
C ALA A 154 2.66 2.72 11.53
N THR A 155 2.95 1.59 10.89
CA THR A 155 3.43 0.37 11.57
C THR A 155 4.77 0.61 12.29
N VAL A 156 5.71 1.31 11.64
CA VAL A 156 7.00 1.68 12.26
C VAL A 156 6.79 2.61 13.45
N LEU A 157 5.89 3.60 13.33
CA LEU A 157 5.55 4.50 14.44
C LEU A 157 4.94 3.73 15.62
N VAL A 158 4.05 2.78 15.36
CA VAL A 158 3.51 1.88 16.39
C VAL A 158 4.63 1.07 17.04
N LEU A 159 5.58 0.53 16.29
CA LEU A 159 6.72 -0.19 16.84
C LEU A 159 7.55 0.70 17.75
N ILE A 160 7.91 1.91 17.32
CA ILE A 160 8.68 2.88 18.13
C ILE A 160 7.92 3.21 19.42
N MET A 161 6.62 3.47 19.32
CA MET A 161 5.76 3.71 20.47
C MET A 161 5.74 2.50 21.42
N ALA A 162 5.61 1.28 20.89
CA ALA A 162 5.60 0.06 21.68
C ALA A 162 6.94 -0.14 22.44
N MET A 163 8.07 0.09 21.77
CA MET A 163 9.39 -0.01 22.39
C MET A 163 9.59 1.06 23.48
N ALA A 164 9.11 2.27 23.26
CA ALA A 164 9.16 3.35 24.27
C ALA A 164 8.28 3.06 25.50
N MET A 165 7.14 2.39 25.32
CA MET A 165 6.23 1.99 26.41
C MET A 165 6.68 0.72 27.14
N HIS A 166 7.47 -0.14 26.47
CA HIS A 166 7.94 -1.43 26.99
C HIS A 166 9.46 -1.61 26.81
N PRO A 167 10.29 -0.83 27.53
CA PRO A 167 11.75 -0.90 27.38
C PRO A 167 12.35 -2.29 27.62
N GLU A 168 11.70 -3.11 28.46
CA GLU A 168 12.09 -4.49 28.72
C GLU A 168 11.95 -5.39 27.49
N ILE A 169 10.94 -5.16 26.65
CA ILE A 169 10.75 -5.88 25.39
C ILE A 169 11.82 -5.46 24.39
N GLN A 170 12.11 -4.15 24.32
CA GLN A 170 13.16 -3.61 23.46
C GLN A 170 14.55 -4.17 23.82
N ALA A 171 14.91 -4.20 25.11
CA ALA A 171 16.19 -4.74 25.56
C ALA A 171 16.34 -6.23 25.21
N LYS A 172 15.26 -7.01 25.34
CA LYS A 172 15.26 -8.43 24.96
C LYS A 172 15.35 -8.62 23.44
N ALA A 173 14.73 -7.75 22.65
CA ALA A 173 14.83 -7.76 21.19
C ALA A 173 16.27 -7.49 20.74
N GLN A 174 16.93 -6.50 21.34
CA GLN A 174 18.34 -6.20 21.08
C GLN A 174 19.24 -7.37 21.44
N ALA A 175 19.01 -8.03 22.59
CA ALA A 175 19.80 -9.20 22.98
C ALA A 175 19.68 -10.38 22.00
N GLU A 176 18.51 -10.62 21.40
CA GLU A 176 18.36 -11.64 20.35
C GLU A 176 19.17 -11.27 19.10
N ILE A 177 19.06 -10.02 18.64
CA ILE A 177 19.82 -9.52 17.49
C ILE A 177 21.33 -9.63 17.74
N ASP A 178 21.80 -9.20 18.90
CA ASP A 178 23.21 -9.26 19.29
C ASP A 178 23.71 -10.70 19.39
N SER A 179 22.87 -11.63 19.87
CA SER A 179 23.22 -13.05 19.93
C SER A 179 23.42 -13.67 18.54
N VAL A 180 22.63 -13.26 17.54
CA VAL A 180 22.69 -13.82 16.20
C VAL A 180 23.76 -13.13 15.35
N LEU A 181 23.84 -11.80 15.42
CA LEU A 181 24.71 -11.00 14.55
C LEU A 181 26.06 -10.64 15.18
N GLN A 182 26.18 -10.75 16.51
CA GLN A 182 27.39 -10.45 17.28
C GLN A 182 27.94 -9.03 17.03
N GLY A 183 27.07 -8.10 16.61
CA GLY A 183 27.44 -6.71 16.28
C GLY A 183 28.35 -6.55 15.05
N VAL A 184 28.50 -7.58 14.22
CA VAL A 184 29.45 -7.57 13.08
C VAL A 184 28.84 -6.90 11.84
N ARG A 185 27.52 -6.99 11.67
CA ARG A 185 26.80 -6.43 10.52
C ARG A 185 25.35 -6.09 10.88
N LEU A 186 24.68 -5.36 9.98
CA LEU A 186 23.24 -5.13 10.06
C LEU A 186 22.45 -6.41 9.72
N PRO A 187 21.19 -6.53 10.20
CA PRO A 187 20.32 -7.65 9.85
C PRO A 187 20.04 -7.73 8.36
N GLU A 188 20.00 -8.95 7.83
CA GLU A 188 19.59 -9.27 6.46
C GLU A 188 18.31 -10.13 6.50
N ILE A 189 17.61 -10.23 5.37
CA ILE A 189 16.39 -11.06 5.26
C ILE A 189 16.68 -12.54 5.56
N SER A 190 17.89 -13.02 5.24
CA SER A 190 18.37 -14.37 5.53
C SER A 190 18.44 -14.68 7.03
N ASP A 191 18.52 -13.68 7.90
CA ASP A 191 18.58 -13.88 9.36
C ASP A 191 17.21 -14.11 9.99
N ARG A 192 16.12 -13.87 9.25
CA ARG A 192 14.76 -13.85 9.80
C ARG A 192 14.39 -15.13 10.54
N ASP A 193 14.77 -16.29 10.00
CA ASP A 193 14.50 -17.60 10.62
C ASP A 193 15.27 -17.80 11.95
N SER A 194 16.36 -17.06 12.14
CA SER A 194 17.17 -17.07 13.36
C SER A 194 16.73 -16.03 14.40
N LEU A 195 15.72 -15.19 14.09
CA LEU A 195 15.22 -14.11 14.94
C LEU A 195 13.74 -14.32 15.34
N PRO A 196 13.39 -15.42 16.04
CA PRO A 196 12.01 -15.77 16.33
C PRO A 196 11.31 -14.80 17.30
N TYR A 197 12.04 -14.13 18.20
CA TYR A 197 11.47 -13.12 19.10
C TYR A 197 11.16 -11.83 18.35
N ILE A 198 12.03 -11.39 17.43
CA ILE A 198 11.72 -10.28 16.50
C ILE A 198 10.48 -10.60 15.66
N GLU A 199 10.36 -11.80 15.11
CA GLU A 199 9.18 -12.22 14.35
C GLU A 199 7.90 -12.14 15.20
N CYS A 200 7.97 -12.52 16.49
CA CYS A 200 6.87 -12.34 17.43
C CYS A 200 6.51 -10.86 17.63
N ILE A 201 7.50 -9.99 17.79
CA ILE A 201 7.27 -8.54 17.96
C ILE A 201 6.59 -7.95 16.73
N VAL A 202 7.07 -8.29 15.52
CA VAL A 202 6.47 -7.81 14.26
C VAL A 202 5.00 -8.24 14.16
N LYS A 203 4.70 -9.51 14.43
CA LYS A 203 3.32 -10.01 14.46
C LYS A 203 2.46 -9.30 15.51
N GLU A 204 3.03 -9.06 16.69
CA GLU A 204 2.31 -8.40 17.78
C GLU A 204 2.03 -6.93 17.49
N VAL A 205 2.92 -6.22 16.79
CA VAL A 205 2.69 -4.85 16.31
C VAL A 205 1.49 -4.80 15.36
N PHE A 206 1.44 -5.71 14.36
CA PHE A 206 0.30 -5.81 13.44
C PHE A 206 -1.01 -6.17 14.16
N ARG A 207 -0.94 -6.99 15.21
CA ARG A 207 -2.10 -7.44 15.98
C ARG A 207 -2.61 -6.35 16.94
N TRP A 208 -1.74 -5.66 17.67
CA TRP A 208 -2.12 -4.74 18.75
C TRP A 208 -2.70 -3.42 18.25
N LYS A 209 -2.06 -2.81 17.26
CA LYS A 209 -2.48 -1.54 16.64
C LYS A 209 -2.54 -1.71 15.14
N SER A 210 -3.48 -2.54 14.70
CA SER A 210 -3.75 -2.76 13.27
C SER A 210 -4.00 -1.42 12.57
N VAL A 211 -3.21 -1.15 11.53
CA VAL A 211 -3.27 0.11 10.76
C VAL A 211 -4.54 0.20 9.91
N VAL A 212 -5.09 -0.96 9.51
CA VAL A 212 -6.31 -1.04 8.67
C VAL A 212 -7.36 -1.91 9.38
N PRO A 213 -7.95 -1.43 10.49
CA PRO A 213 -8.79 -2.26 11.38
C PRO A 213 -10.09 -2.78 10.74
N LEU A 214 -10.57 -2.14 9.66
CA LEU A 214 -11.78 -2.52 8.92
C LEU A 214 -11.49 -3.08 7.52
N GLY A 215 -10.21 -3.30 7.18
CA GLY A 215 -9.80 -3.70 5.83
C GLY A 215 -10.25 -2.69 4.76
N LEU A 216 -10.22 -3.14 3.51
CA LEU A 216 -10.88 -2.46 2.41
C LEU A 216 -12.29 -3.06 2.20
N PRO A 217 -13.30 -2.26 1.87
CA PRO A 217 -14.61 -2.79 1.52
C PRO A 217 -14.54 -3.74 0.31
N HIS A 218 -15.12 -4.92 0.43
CA HIS A 218 -15.36 -5.85 -0.66
C HIS A 218 -16.82 -5.75 -1.12
N VAL A 219 -17.17 -6.35 -2.25
CA VAL A 219 -18.54 -6.47 -2.74
C VAL A 219 -18.79 -7.93 -3.14
N SER A 220 -19.95 -8.47 -2.74
CA SER A 220 -20.34 -9.83 -3.14
C SER A 220 -20.61 -9.87 -4.65
N THR A 221 -19.93 -10.74 -5.39
CA THR A 221 -20.13 -10.87 -6.85
C THR A 221 -21.33 -11.74 -7.20
N GLN A 222 -21.75 -12.60 -6.27
CA GLN A 222 -22.90 -13.49 -6.39
C GLN A 222 -23.63 -13.59 -5.05
N ASP A 223 -24.82 -14.19 -5.06
CA ASP A 223 -25.53 -14.48 -3.82
C ASP A 223 -24.73 -15.49 -2.98
N ASP A 224 -24.63 -15.24 -1.67
CA ASP A 224 -23.88 -16.09 -0.74
C ASP A 224 -24.64 -16.23 0.59
N THR A 225 -24.20 -17.15 1.46
CA THR A 225 -24.72 -17.32 2.81
C THR A 225 -23.58 -17.44 3.81
N TYR A 226 -23.49 -16.49 4.72
CA TYR A 226 -22.47 -16.47 5.77
C TYR A 226 -23.12 -16.61 7.16
N ARG A 227 -22.71 -17.62 7.93
CA ARG A 227 -23.26 -17.92 9.28
C ARG A 227 -24.80 -18.00 9.33
N GLY A 228 -25.41 -18.51 8.25
CA GLY A 228 -26.87 -18.63 8.12
C GLY A 228 -27.60 -17.35 7.68
N TYR A 229 -26.87 -16.25 7.44
CA TYR A 229 -27.43 -15.02 6.88
C TYR A 229 -27.20 -14.98 5.37
N PHE A 230 -28.27 -14.76 4.62
CA PHE A 230 -28.21 -14.58 3.17
C PHE A 230 -27.62 -13.21 2.82
N ILE A 231 -26.63 -13.20 1.92
CA ILE A 231 -25.94 -12.01 1.42
C ILE A 231 -26.22 -11.92 -0.09
N PRO A 232 -27.03 -10.96 -0.54
CA PRO A 232 -27.28 -10.78 -1.97
C PRO A 232 -26.01 -10.35 -2.74
N SER A 233 -25.95 -10.70 -4.02
CA SER A 233 -25.00 -10.12 -4.98
C SER A 233 -25.10 -8.59 -4.98
N GLY A 234 -23.96 -7.91 -5.10
CA GLY A 234 -23.83 -6.46 -5.04
C GLY A 234 -23.76 -5.88 -3.62
N THR A 235 -23.82 -6.70 -2.57
CA THR A 235 -23.74 -6.21 -1.18
C THR A 235 -22.29 -5.85 -0.79
N PRO A 236 -22.03 -4.63 -0.28
CA PRO A 236 -20.73 -4.29 0.30
C PRO A 236 -20.48 -5.06 1.61
N VAL A 237 -19.28 -5.63 1.74
CA VAL A 237 -18.84 -6.41 2.90
C VAL A 237 -17.57 -5.77 3.47
N ILE A 238 -17.58 -5.50 4.78
CA ILE A 238 -16.44 -4.89 5.48
C ILE A 238 -15.91 -5.89 6.50
N ALA A 239 -14.62 -6.21 6.43
CA ALA A 239 -13.96 -7.15 7.34
C ALA A 239 -13.52 -6.44 8.63
N ASN A 240 -14.03 -6.86 9.78
CA ASN A 240 -13.59 -6.32 11.07
C ASN A 240 -12.31 -7.04 11.56
N ILE A 241 -11.17 -6.67 10.96
CA ILE A 241 -9.85 -7.24 11.25
C ILE A 241 -9.45 -7.01 12.71
N TRP A 242 -9.81 -5.85 13.27
CA TRP A 242 -9.50 -5.51 14.66
C TRP A 242 -10.16 -6.46 15.66
N LEU A 243 -11.40 -6.86 15.41
CA LEU A 243 -12.12 -7.81 16.27
C LEU A 243 -11.44 -9.18 16.27
N GLU A 244 -11.01 -9.68 15.11
CA GLU A 244 -10.25 -10.93 15.02
C GLU A 244 -8.92 -10.85 15.80
N ALA A 245 -8.22 -9.72 15.69
CA ALA A 245 -6.97 -9.48 16.41
C ALA A 245 -7.14 -9.45 17.95
N LEU A 246 -8.33 -9.05 18.45
CA LEU A 246 -8.69 -9.12 19.87
C LEU A 246 -9.00 -10.55 20.34
N PHE A 247 -9.61 -11.39 19.51
CA PHE A 247 -9.90 -12.78 19.89
C PHE A 247 -8.62 -13.60 20.10
N ILE A 248 -7.53 -13.25 19.40
CA ILE A 248 -6.19 -13.84 19.59
C ILE A 248 -5.61 -13.49 20.98
N ILE A 249 -6.08 -12.45 21.68
CA ILE A 249 -5.62 -12.07 23.04
C ILE A 249 -5.98 -13.13 24.09
N VAL A 250 -6.96 -14.01 23.83
CA VAL A 250 -7.21 -15.15 24.72
C VAL A 250 -6.01 -16.12 24.75
N CYS A 251 -5.17 -16.12 23.71
CA CYS A 251 -3.92 -16.89 23.69
C CYS A 251 -2.70 -16.13 24.24
N SER A 252 -2.68 -14.79 24.25
CA SER A 252 -1.50 -14.04 24.74
C SER A 252 -1.35 -14.02 26.28
N LYS A 253 -2.33 -14.56 27.02
CA LYS A 253 -2.17 -14.89 28.45
C LYS A 253 -1.63 -16.30 28.72
N ILE A 254 -1.37 -17.13 27.71
CA ILE A 254 -0.88 -18.50 27.90
C ILE A 254 0.29 -18.79 26.95
N ALA A 255 1.49 -18.83 27.55
CA ALA A 255 2.58 -19.79 27.31
C ALA A 255 3.94 -19.14 27.02
N PRO A 256 4.80 -19.00 28.04
CA PRO A 256 6.24 -18.77 27.86
C PRO A 256 6.98 -19.88 27.09
N ASN A 257 6.29 -20.93 26.61
CA ASN A 257 6.88 -22.17 26.09
C ASN A 257 6.12 -22.84 24.93
N SER A 258 5.15 -22.19 24.27
CA SER A 258 4.44 -22.86 23.16
C SER A 258 5.23 -22.79 21.86
N ARG A 259 5.89 -23.89 21.50
CA ARG A 259 6.32 -24.19 20.13
C ARG A 259 5.11 -24.08 19.20
N PHE A 260 5.13 -23.12 18.27
CA PHE A 260 4.24 -23.10 17.13
C PHE A 260 4.51 -24.36 16.28
N LYS A 261 3.68 -25.38 16.44
CA LYS A 261 3.44 -26.37 15.38
C LYS A 261 2.13 -25.97 14.71
N GLY A 262 2.22 -25.52 13.47
CA GLY A 262 1.06 -25.32 12.62
C GLY A 262 0.32 -26.63 12.45
N ASN A 263 -0.96 -26.63 12.80
CA ASN A 263 -1.91 -27.54 12.19
C ASN A 263 -2.78 -26.70 11.26
N GLU A 264 -2.55 -26.87 9.97
CA GLU A 264 -3.59 -26.69 8.96
C GLU A 264 -4.79 -27.54 9.35
N GLN A 265 -5.96 -26.91 9.42
CA GLN A 265 -7.30 -27.42 9.10
C GLN A 265 -8.34 -26.67 9.95
N ARG A 266 -8.99 -25.68 9.33
CA ARG A 266 -10.45 -25.60 9.16
C ARG A 266 -10.85 -24.36 8.38
#